data_AF-A0A954C849-F1
#
_entry.id   AF-A0A954C849-F1
#
_cell.length_a   1.000
_cell.length_b   1.000
_cell.length_c   1.000
_cell.angle_alpha   90.00
_cell.angle_beta   90.00
_cell.angle_gamma   90.00
#
_symmetry.space_group_name_H-M   'P 1'
#
loop_
_entity.id
_entity.type
_entity.pdbx_description
1 polymer ?
#
loop_
_entity_poly.entity_id
_entity_poly.type
_entity_poly.pdbx_seq_one_letter_code
_entity_poly.pdbx_strand_id
1 'polypeptide(L)'
;MTPPPSSLLTAAPFRLTPRWSYSPERRDAIDTLVIAHDDPRLVELLEQLLPPEHTATLAIPQGHWDFRDPALAELVACAVRELPAKNLLLVAHSQGGDPEHPHGERWNPPTGGDPRTRIRRWRSQVAQAEAHFVEQLARLAEVPVADGRAVAGSLRLEGVLYRAEAGAFVAYDRARGEFRCLESGEVAQ
;
A
#
# COMPACT_ATOMS: atom_id res chain seq x y z
N MET A 1 -9.72 17.87 -11.93
CA MET A 1 -9.40 16.42 -11.91
C MET A 1 -9.28 15.95 -13.34
N THR A 2 -8.05 15.83 -13.83
CA THR A 2 -7.75 15.29 -15.16
C THR A 2 -7.58 13.78 -15.01
N PRO A 3 -8.25 12.93 -15.79
CA PRO A 3 -8.16 11.47 -15.64
C PRO A 3 -6.74 10.97 -15.90
N PRO A 4 -6.32 9.85 -15.27
CA PRO A 4 -5.06 9.19 -15.61
C PRO A 4 -5.03 8.84 -17.11
N PRO A 5 -3.82 8.73 -17.72
CA PRO A 5 -3.68 8.43 -19.14
C PRO A 5 -4.55 7.23 -19.51
N SER A 6 -5.29 7.32 -20.61
CA SER A 6 -6.31 6.33 -21.00
C SER A 6 -5.78 4.89 -21.08
N SER A 7 -4.46 4.71 -21.22
CA SER A 7 -3.77 3.41 -21.13
C SER A 7 -3.87 2.76 -19.74
N LEU A 8 -3.88 3.53 -18.64
CA LEU A 8 -4.02 3.03 -17.27
C LEU A 8 -5.47 2.69 -16.88
N LEU A 9 -6.46 3.26 -17.59
CA LEU A 9 -7.89 3.02 -17.31
C LEU A 9 -8.49 1.86 -18.12
N THR A 10 -7.81 1.41 -19.19
CA THR A 10 -8.35 0.42 -20.13
C THR A 10 -7.80 -0.99 -19.86
N ALA A 11 -6.88 -1.15 -18.91
CA ALA A 11 -6.32 -2.44 -18.54
C ALA A 11 -7.30 -3.24 -17.65
N ALA A 12 -8.03 -4.16 -18.30
CA ALA A 12 -8.80 -5.27 -17.73
C ALA A 12 -10.11 -4.92 -16.99
N PRO A 13 -11.10 -5.84 -16.98
CA PRO A 13 -12.38 -5.68 -16.28
C PRO A 13 -12.19 -5.81 -14.76
N PHE A 14 -11.48 -4.87 -14.18
CA PHE A 14 -11.35 -4.78 -12.74
C PHE A 14 -12.72 -4.38 -12.17
N ARG A 15 -13.23 -5.13 -11.18
CA ARG A 15 -14.39 -4.70 -10.37
C ARG A 15 -14.05 -3.55 -9.42
N LEU A 16 -12.80 -3.08 -9.44
CA LEU A 16 -12.31 -1.97 -8.64
C LEU A 16 -11.84 -0.89 -9.59
N THR A 17 -12.31 0.33 -9.35
CA THR A 17 -11.68 1.51 -9.92
C THR A 17 -10.57 1.92 -8.96
N PRO A 18 -9.30 1.56 -9.21
CA PRO A 18 -8.21 2.06 -8.38
C PRO A 18 -8.24 3.58 -8.34
N ARG A 19 -8.04 4.16 -7.16
CA ARG A 19 -7.99 5.60 -7.00
C ARG A 19 -6.55 6.06 -7.12
N TRP A 20 -6.29 6.86 -8.15
CA TRP A 20 -5.01 7.54 -8.35
C TRP A 20 -5.02 8.92 -7.68
N SER A 21 -3.92 9.26 -7.02
CA SER A 21 -3.65 10.63 -6.54
C SER A 21 -2.26 11.05 -7.04
N TYR A 22 -2.22 11.90 -8.09
CA TYR A 22 -1.04 12.64 -8.57
C TYR A 22 -1.46 13.71 -9.57
N SER A 23 -0.55 14.65 -9.85
CA SER A 23 -0.70 15.71 -10.86
C SER A 23 -0.07 15.27 -12.20
N PRO A 24 -0.85 15.11 -13.29
CA PRO A 24 -0.32 14.63 -14.58
C PRO A 24 0.78 15.50 -15.17
N GLU A 25 0.68 16.82 -15.01
CA GLU A 25 1.68 17.80 -15.41
C GLU A 25 3.02 17.67 -14.66
N ARG A 26 3.06 16.85 -13.59
CA ARG A 26 4.26 16.56 -12.79
C ARG A 26 4.71 15.11 -12.92
N ARG A 27 4.20 14.37 -13.89
CA ARG A 27 4.55 12.95 -14.13
C ARG A 27 6.06 12.69 -14.10
N ASP A 28 6.86 13.55 -14.72
CA ASP A 28 8.31 13.38 -14.82
C ASP A 28 9.05 13.64 -13.49
N ALA A 29 8.39 14.27 -12.51
CA ALA A 29 8.93 14.52 -11.18
C ALA A 29 8.63 13.39 -10.18
N ILE A 30 7.77 12.42 -10.55
CA ILE A 30 7.35 11.33 -9.66
C ILE A 30 8.52 10.36 -9.45
N ASP A 31 9.14 10.43 -8.28
CA ASP A 31 10.20 9.51 -7.87
C ASP A 31 9.70 8.37 -6.96
N THR A 32 8.47 8.47 -6.45
CA THR A 32 7.90 7.50 -5.52
C THR A 32 6.50 7.08 -5.96
N LEU A 33 6.33 5.78 -6.21
CA LEU A 33 5.03 5.14 -6.45
C LEU A 33 4.58 4.44 -5.18
N VAL A 34 3.42 4.82 -4.65
CA VAL A 34 2.84 4.25 -3.44
C VAL A 34 1.65 3.38 -3.80
N ILE A 35 1.64 2.11 -3.40
CA ILE A 35 0.46 1.25 -3.41
C ILE A 35 -0.05 1.20 -1.98
N ALA A 36 -1.22 1.78 -1.72
CA ALA A 36 -1.73 1.94 -0.36
C ALA A 36 -3.09 1.25 -0.18
N HIS A 37 -3.40 0.86 1.06
CA HIS A 37 -4.77 0.54 1.41
C HIS A 37 -5.65 1.78 1.19
N ASP A 38 -6.84 1.59 0.63
CA ASP A 38 -7.77 2.66 0.25
C ASP A 38 -8.56 3.27 1.41
N ASP A 39 -8.10 3.10 2.64
CA ASP A 39 -8.63 3.84 3.78
C ASP A 39 -8.43 5.36 3.58
N PRO A 40 -9.50 6.18 3.59
CA PRO A 40 -9.38 7.61 3.29
C PRO A 40 -8.43 8.36 4.24
N ARG A 41 -8.35 7.95 5.51
CA ARG A 41 -7.48 8.61 6.49
C ARG A 41 -6.03 8.25 6.26
N LEU A 42 -5.75 6.99 5.92
CA LEU A 42 -4.40 6.57 5.52
C LEU A 42 -3.94 7.34 4.28
N VAL A 43 -4.78 7.45 3.26
CA VAL A 43 -4.46 8.20 2.05
C VAL A 43 -4.21 9.68 2.36
N GLU A 44 -5.06 10.31 3.18
CA GLU A 44 -4.86 11.69 3.63
C GLU A 44 -3.55 11.87 4.42
N LEU A 45 -3.22 10.92 5.32
CA LEU A 45 -1.96 10.93 6.04
C LEU A 45 -0.76 10.80 5.11
N LEU A 46 -0.83 9.94 4.09
CA LEU A 46 0.23 9.80 3.10
C LEU A 46 0.41 11.09 2.28
N GLU A 47 -0.69 11.74 1.88
CA GLU A 47 -0.65 13.02 1.17
C GLU A 47 -0.06 14.16 2.02
N GLN A 48 -0.17 14.09 3.35
CA GLN A 48 0.45 15.04 4.28
C GLN A 48 1.93 14.73 4.55
N LEU A 49 2.32 13.46 4.55
CA LEU A 49 3.67 13.01 4.90
C LEU A 49 4.62 12.97 3.70
N LEU A 50 4.09 12.70 2.51
CA LEU A 50 4.86 12.57 1.29
C LEU A 50 4.69 13.82 0.41
N PRO A 51 5.76 14.29 -0.25
CA PRO A 51 5.68 15.44 -1.14
C PRO A 51 4.78 15.10 -2.36
N PRO A 52 3.63 15.76 -2.52
CA PRO A 52 2.67 15.44 -3.59
C PRO A 52 3.22 15.74 -5.00
N GLU A 53 4.27 16.55 -5.10
CA GLU A 53 5.02 16.82 -6.34
C GLU A 53 5.76 15.59 -6.87
N HIS A 54 6.17 14.70 -5.97
CA HIS A 54 7.10 13.59 -6.25
C HIS A 54 6.47 12.21 -6.02
N THR A 55 5.22 12.18 -5.56
CA THR A 55 4.53 10.96 -5.15
C THR A 55 3.31 10.70 -6.02
N ALA A 56 3.17 9.46 -6.48
CA ALA A 56 1.93 8.98 -7.06
C ALA A 56 1.35 7.86 -6.19
N THR A 57 0.11 8.00 -5.75
CA THR A 57 -0.57 7.01 -4.90
C THR A 57 -1.61 6.24 -5.69
N LEU A 58 -1.51 4.91 -5.64
CA LEU A 58 -2.46 3.92 -6.13
C LEU A 58 -3.16 3.28 -4.92
N ALA A 59 -4.36 3.76 -4.59
CA ALA A 59 -5.14 3.27 -3.47
C ALA A 59 -6.02 2.08 -3.90
N ILE A 60 -5.85 0.94 -3.22
CA ILE A 60 -6.53 -0.33 -3.49
C ILE A 60 -6.92 -1.00 -2.15
N PRO A 61 -8.14 -1.55 -1.99
CA PRO A 61 -8.47 -2.42 -0.88
C PRO A 61 -7.41 -3.49 -0.62
N GLN A 62 -6.92 -3.60 0.62
CA GLN A 62 -5.82 -4.52 0.93
C GLN A 62 -6.24 -6.00 0.77
N GLY A 63 -7.51 -6.32 0.98
CA GLY A 63 -8.08 -7.65 0.64
C GLY A 63 -8.07 -7.99 -0.86
N HIS A 64 -7.84 -7.00 -1.74
CA HIS A 64 -7.72 -7.18 -3.19
C HIS A 64 -6.29 -7.12 -3.69
N TRP A 65 -5.31 -7.06 -2.78
CA TRP A 65 -3.93 -7.29 -3.15
C TRP A 65 -3.74 -8.79 -3.39
N ASP A 66 -3.81 -9.20 -4.65
CA ASP A 66 -3.21 -10.44 -5.11
C ASP A 66 -2.33 -10.11 -6.32
N PHE A 67 -1.04 -9.90 -6.11
CA PHE A 67 -0.12 -9.57 -7.22
C PHE A 67 0.14 -10.76 -8.17
N ARG A 68 -0.48 -11.92 -7.92
CA ARG A 68 -0.56 -13.01 -8.91
C ARG A 68 -1.73 -12.84 -9.88
N ASP A 69 -2.71 -12.01 -9.54
CA ASP A 69 -3.76 -11.60 -10.48
C ASP A 69 -3.08 -10.84 -11.64
N PRO A 70 -3.16 -11.35 -12.89
CA PRO A 70 -2.56 -10.69 -14.04
C PRO A 70 -3.01 -9.23 -14.19
N ALA A 71 -4.24 -8.90 -13.80
CA ALA A 71 -4.76 -7.55 -13.93
C ALA A 71 -4.04 -6.57 -12.98
N LEU A 72 -3.84 -6.96 -11.71
CA LEU A 72 -3.15 -6.11 -10.74
C LEU A 72 -1.66 -6.02 -11.08
N ALA A 73 -1.05 -7.15 -11.45
CA ALA A 73 0.34 -7.19 -11.88
C ALA A 73 0.60 -6.28 -13.09
N GLU A 74 -0.28 -6.31 -14.10
CA GLU A 74 -0.17 -5.43 -15.28
C GLU A 74 -0.37 -3.96 -14.92
N LEU A 75 -1.31 -3.63 -14.02
CA LEU A 75 -1.50 -2.27 -13.54
C LEU A 75 -0.22 -1.71 -12.89
N VAL A 76 0.39 -2.48 -12.00
CA VAL A 76 1.68 -2.12 -11.38
C VAL A 76 2.78 -2.03 -12.42
N ALA A 77 2.90 -3.02 -13.31
CA ALA A 77 3.90 -3.03 -14.36
C ALA A 77 3.76 -1.83 -15.31
N CYS A 78 2.54 -1.39 -15.59
CA CYS A 78 2.27 -0.18 -16.36
C CYS A 78 2.74 1.05 -15.60
N ALA A 79 2.34 1.21 -14.32
CA ALA A 79 2.76 2.33 -13.49
C ALA A 79 4.29 2.45 -13.35
N VAL A 80 4.98 1.33 -13.11
CA VAL A 80 6.45 1.28 -12.98
C VAL A 80 7.18 1.58 -14.29
N ARG A 81 6.57 1.27 -15.46
CA ARG A 81 7.11 1.65 -16.77
C ARG A 81 6.87 3.12 -17.10
N GLU A 82 5.67 3.60 -16.75
CA GLU A 82 5.18 4.91 -17.16
C GLU A 82 5.70 6.05 -16.27
N LEU A 83 6.00 5.77 -15.00
CA LEU A 83 6.51 6.76 -14.05
C LEU A 83 8.02 6.59 -13.86
N PRO A 84 8.79 7.69 -13.70
CA PRO A 84 10.22 7.63 -13.40
C PRO A 84 10.52 7.27 -11.94
N ALA A 85 9.59 6.56 -11.28
CA ALA A 85 9.68 6.20 -9.87
C ALA A 85 10.94 5.39 -9.60
N LYS A 86 11.72 5.81 -8.60
CA LYS A 86 12.90 5.14 -8.04
C LYS A 86 12.56 4.36 -6.78
N ASN A 87 11.42 4.67 -6.15
CA ASN A 87 10.91 3.98 -4.98
C ASN A 87 9.51 3.42 -5.28
N LEU A 88 9.28 2.18 -4.90
CA LEU A 88 7.98 1.52 -4.88
C LEU A 88 7.67 1.18 -3.43
N LEU A 89 6.63 1.81 -2.88
CA LEU A 89 6.25 1.68 -1.48
C LEU A 89 4.91 0.96 -1.38
N LEU A 90 4.85 -0.16 -0.65
CA LEU A 90 3.59 -0.81 -0.30
C LEU A 90 3.19 -0.39 1.12
N VAL A 91 2.04 0.25 1.28
CA VAL A 91 1.54 0.77 2.56
C VAL A 91 0.27 0.05 2.98
N ALA A 92 0.41 -0.88 3.92
CA ALA A 92 -0.71 -1.62 4.51
C ALA A 92 -1.33 -0.89 5.68
N HIS A 93 -2.52 -1.35 6.06
CA HIS A 93 -3.23 -0.92 7.25
C HIS A 93 -3.39 -2.12 8.19
N SER A 94 -3.11 -1.96 9.50
CA SER A 94 -3.19 -3.05 10.49
C SER A 94 -4.60 -3.67 10.63
N GLN A 95 -5.60 -3.02 10.04
CA GLN A 95 -6.99 -3.47 9.99
C GLN A 95 -7.49 -3.77 8.56
N GLY A 96 -6.65 -3.62 7.53
CA GLY A 96 -7.06 -3.69 6.11
C GLY A 96 -7.25 -5.10 5.53
N GLY A 97 -7.11 -6.15 6.34
CA GLY A 97 -7.17 -7.55 5.88
C GLY A 97 -8.52 -8.24 6.07
N ASP A 98 -9.52 -7.56 6.64
CA ASP A 98 -10.81 -8.18 6.94
C ASP A 98 -11.83 -7.87 5.82
N PRO A 99 -12.19 -8.84 4.96
CA PRO A 99 -13.17 -8.62 3.89
C PRO A 99 -14.58 -8.36 4.44
N GLU A 100 -14.84 -8.67 5.71
CA GLU A 100 -16.13 -8.44 6.36
C GLU A 100 -16.27 -7.05 6.99
N HIS A 101 -15.18 -6.29 7.12
CA HIS A 101 -15.21 -4.92 7.65
C HIS A 101 -15.07 -3.90 6.50
N PRO A 102 -16.19 -3.37 5.98
CA PRO A 102 -16.15 -2.40 4.90
C PRO A 102 -15.41 -1.12 5.32
N HIS A 103 -14.70 -0.58 4.33
CA HIS A 103 -13.88 0.63 4.36
C HIS A 103 -14.42 1.77 5.23
N GLY A 104 -13.53 2.41 6.01
CA GLY A 104 -13.78 3.70 6.63
C GLY A 104 -14.69 3.70 7.87
N GLU A 105 -15.25 2.56 8.26
CA GLU A 105 -15.86 2.44 9.58
C GLU A 105 -14.75 2.37 10.63
N ARG A 106 -14.74 3.37 11.52
CA ARG A 106 -13.86 3.36 12.69
C ARG A 106 -14.07 2.03 13.39
N TRP A 107 -13.02 1.20 13.47
CA TRP A 107 -13.12 -0.10 14.13
C TRP A 107 -13.76 0.10 15.50
N ASN A 108 -15.00 -0.33 15.61
CA ASN A 108 -15.71 -0.32 16.88
C ASN A 108 -15.36 -1.65 17.53
N PRO A 109 -14.60 -1.67 18.64
CA PRO A 109 -14.42 -2.90 19.39
C PRO A 109 -15.81 -3.48 19.66
N PRO A 110 -16.03 -4.80 19.47
CA PRO A 110 -17.31 -5.41 19.75
C PRO A 110 -17.82 -4.94 21.12
N THR A 111 -18.95 -4.23 21.11
CA THR A 111 -19.61 -3.74 22.33
C THR A 111 -20.38 -4.91 22.93
N GLY A 112 -19.67 -5.71 23.73
CA GLY A 112 -20.20 -6.91 24.37
C GLY A 112 -19.18 -8.04 24.40
N GLY A 113 -19.19 -8.82 25.47
CA GLY A 113 -18.30 -9.98 25.64
C GLY A 113 -17.06 -9.73 26.51
N ASP A 114 -16.42 -10.82 26.89
CA ASP A 114 -15.24 -10.84 27.75
C ASP A 114 -14.07 -10.05 27.14
N PRO A 115 -13.46 -9.09 27.88
CA PRO A 115 -12.30 -8.31 27.42
C PRO A 115 -11.15 -9.14 26.87
N ARG A 116 -10.85 -10.31 27.46
CA ARG A 116 -9.74 -11.16 27.01
C ARG A 116 -9.99 -11.72 25.62
N THR A 117 -11.23 -12.16 25.36
CA THR A 117 -11.65 -12.64 24.05
C THR A 117 -11.54 -11.55 22.98
N ARG A 118 -11.89 -10.30 23.31
CA ARG A 118 -11.76 -9.15 22.39
C ARG A 118 -10.30 -8.84 22.06
N ILE A 119 -9.42 -8.79 23.08
CA ILE A 119 -7.98 -8.58 22.88
C ILE A 119 -7.38 -9.70 22.01
N ARG A 120 -7.76 -10.96 22.25
CA ARG A 120 -7.27 -12.09 21.46
C ARG A 120 -7.71 -12.01 20.00
N ARG A 121 -8.98 -11.68 19.73
CA ARG A 121 -9.49 -11.50 18.37
C ARG A 121 -8.74 -10.37 17.66
N TRP A 122 -8.58 -9.23 18.32
CA TRP A 122 -7.85 -8.09 17.77
C TRP A 122 -6.39 -8.43 17.44
N ARG A 123 -5.66 -9.07 18.36
CA ARG A 123 -4.27 -9.53 18.09
C ARG A 123 -4.20 -10.50 16.91
N SER A 124 -5.17 -11.39 16.79
CA SER A 124 -5.24 -12.33 15.67
C SER A 124 -5.49 -11.61 14.34
N GLN A 125 -6.35 -10.59 14.32
CA GLN A 125 -6.63 -9.79 13.12
C GLN A 125 -5.38 -9.01 12.69
N VAL A 126 -4.69 -8.35 13.63
CA VAL A 126 -3.45 -7.62 13.34
C VAL A 126 -2.38 -8.58 12.79
N ALA A 127 -2.18 -9.74 13.43
CA ALA A 127 -1.21 -10.73 12.97
C ALA A 127 -1.55 -11.28 11.56
N GLN A 128 -2.83 -11.45 11.24
CA GLN A 128 -3.27 -11.85 9.90
C GLN A 128 -3.02 -10.74 8.87
N ALA A 129 -3.31 -9.49 9.21
CA ALA A 129 -3.05 -8.35 8.34
C ALA A 129 -1.54 -8.17 8.06
N GLU A 130 -0.71 -8.34 9.10
CA GLU A 130 0.76 -8.34 8.98
C GLU A 130 1.26 -9.47 8.08
N ALA A 131 0.80 -10.70 8.30
CA ALA A 131 1.19 -11.86 7.50
C ALA A 131 0.78 -11.68 6.02
N HIS A 132 -0.45 -11.23 5.76
CA HIS A 132 -0.92 -10.92 4.42
C HIS A 132 -0.07 -9.83 3.77
N PHE A 133 0.23 -8.75 4.49
CA PHE A 133 1.08 -7.67 3.98
C PHE A 133 2.49 -8.19 3.60
N VAL A 134 3.14 -8.98 4.46
CA VAL A 134 4.46 -9.55 4.17
C VAL A 134 4.42 -10.44 2.93
N GLU A 135 3.38 -11.27 2.81
CA GLU A 135 3.16 -12.12 1.64
C GLU A 135 2.97 -11.29 0.37
N GLN A 136 2.14 -10.24 0.41
CA GLN A 136 1.92 -9.38 -0.75
C GLN A 136 3.14 -8.55 -1.12
N LEU A 137 3.94 -8.10 -0.15
CA LEU A 137 5.20 -7.42 -0.42
C LEU A 137 6.19 -8.34 -1.14
N ALA A 138 6.26 -9.62 -0.75
CA ALA A 138 7.08 -10.61 -1.45
C ALA A 138 6.59 -10.82 -2.89
N ARG A 139 5.28 -10.96 -3.10
CA ARG A 139 4.69 -11.12 -4.45
C ARG A 139 4.86 -9.89 -5.32
N LEU A 140 4.78 -8.68 -4.76
CA LEU A 140 5.05 -7.44 -5.46
C LEU A 140 6.50 -7.39 -5.99
N ALA A 141 7.45 -7.94 -5.22
CA ALA A 141 8.83 -8.07 -5.64
C ALA A 141 9.01 -9.03 -6.83
N GLU A 142 8.08 -9.98 -7.02
CA GLU A 142 8.09 -10.95 -8.11
C GLU A 142 7.44 -10.42 -9.41
N VAL A 143 6.83 -9.22 -9.38
CA VAL A 143 6.27 -8.59 -10.59
C VAL A 143 7.42 -8.31 -11.56
N PRO A 144 7.45 -8.87 -12.79
CA PRO A 144 8.66 -8.92 -13.62
C PRO A 144 9.35 -7.58 -13.87
N VAL A 145 8.56 -6.51 -14.07
CA VAL A 145 9.11 -5.16 -14.28
C VAL A 145 9.71 -4.58 -12.99
N ALA A 146 9.09 -4.82 -11.84
CA ALA A 146 9.60 -4.38 -10.56
C ALA A 146 10.88 -5.15 -10.19
N ASP A 147 10.87 -6.48 -10.35
CA ASP A 147 12.04 -7.35 -10.15
C ASP A 147 13.21 -6.91 -11.03
N GLY A 148 13.00 -6.80 -12.35
CA GLY A 148 14.05 -6.41 -13.28
C GLY A 148 14.66 -5.04 -12.96
N ARG A 149 13.85 -4.07 -12.54
CA ARG A 149 14.34 -2.74 -12.14
C ARG A 149 15.04 -2.75 -10.78
N ALA A 150 14.60 -3.59 -9.84
CA ALA A 150 15.23 -3.77 -8.54
C ALA A 150 16.59 -4.45 -8.65
N VAL A 151 16.68 -5.53 -9.45
CA VAL A 151 17.95 -6.20 -9.78
C VAL A 151 18.93 -5.24 -10.45
N ALA A 152 18.44 -4.35 -11.32
CA ALA A 152 19.26 -3.30 -11.94
C ALA A 152 19.62 -2.13 -10.99
N GLY A 153 19.15 -2.13 -9.74
CA GLY A 153 19.38 -1.05 -8.76
C GLY A 153 18.66 0.27 -9.08
N SER A 154 17.71 0.25 -10.02
CA SER A 154 16.98 1.43 -10.50
C SER A 154 15.63 1.64 -9.81
N LEU A 155 15.22 0.69 -8.97
CA LEU A 155 13.99 0.73 -8.17
C LEU A 155 14.24 0.11 -6.81
N ARG A 156 13.87 0.80 -5.73
CA ARG A 156 13.84 0.27 -4.37
C ARG A 156 12.41 -0.13 -4.02
N LEU A 157 12.25 -1.31 -3.42
CA LEU A 157 10.96 -1.80 -2.94
C LEU A 157 10.94 -1.78 -1.41
N GLU A 158 10.01 -1.03 -0.86
CA GLU A 158 9.84 -0.86 0.58
C GLU A 158 8.43 -1.21 1.02
N GLY A 159 8.32 -1.67 2.26
CA GLY A 159 7.06 -2.06 2.87
C GLY A 159 6.86 -1.31 4.17
N VAL A 160 5.71 -0.67 4.31
CA VAL A 160 5.31 0.07 5.51
C VAL A 160 3.91 -0.38 5.95
N LEU A 161 3.72 -0.52 7.25
CA LEU A 161 2.45 -0.83 7.86
C LEU A 161 2.00 0.33 8.75
N TYR A 162 0.81 0.85 8.50
CA TYR A 162 0.16 1.78 9.39
C TYR A 162 -0.58 1.04 10.50
N ARG A 163 -0.15 1.26 11.75
CA ARG A 163 -0.76 0.71 12.96
C ARG A 163 -1.83 1.66 13.47
N ALA A 164 -3.08 1.45 13.05
CA ALA A 164 -4.21 2.32 13.39
C ALA A 164 -4.42 2.46 14.90
N GLU A 165 -4.10 1.42 15.68
CA GLU A 165 -4.18 1.42 17.13
C GLU A 165 -3.20 2.38 17.81
N ALA A 166 -2.07 2.67 17.16
CA ALA A 166 -1.00 3.52 17.66
C ALA A 166 -0.91 4.84 16.91
N GLY A 167 -1.61 4.98 15.78
CA GLY A 167 -1.50 6.13 14.88
C GLY A 167 -0.08 6.29 14.32
N ALA A 168 0.62 5.18 14.07
CA ALA A 168 2.04 5.19 13.72
C ALA A 168 2.37 4.27 12.54
N PHE A 169 3.40 4.64 11.78
CA PHE A 169 3.95 3.83 10.70
C PHE A 169 5.14 3.00 11.21
N VAL A 170 5.20 1.74 10.79
CA VAL A 170 6.34 0.85 11.01
C VAL A 170 6.84 0.34 9.67
N ALA A 171 8.15 0.32 9.45
CA ALA A 171 8.75 -0.24 8.24
C ALA A 171 9.06 -1.72 8.43
N TYR A 172 8.90 -2.50 7.38
CA TYR A 172 9.26 -3.91 7.37
C TYR A 172 10.70 -4.09 6.88
N ASP A 173 11.57 -4.55 7.77
CA ASP A 173 12.93 -4.97 7.42
C ASP A 173 12.88 -6.38 6.83
N ARG A 174 12.94 -6.46 5.50
CA ARG A 174 12.91 -7.73 4.77
C ARG A 174 14.10 -8.64 5.09
N ALA A 175 15.24 -8.08 5.48
CA ALA A 175 16.43 -8.87 5.80
C ALA A 175 16.30 -9.55 7.16
N ARG A 176 15.62 -8.89 8.11
CA ARG A 176 15.36 -9.43 9.46
C ARG A 176 14.03 -10.16 9.59
N GLY A 177 13.09 -9.89 8.68
CA GLY A 177 11.72 -10.40 8.78
C GLY A 177 10.92 -9.74 9.91
N GLU A 178 11.25 -8.50 10.25
CA GLU A 178 10.71 -7.80 11.43
C GLU A 178 10.21 -6.40 11.08
N PHE A 179 9.24 -5.92 11.86
CA PHE A 179 8.79 -4.52 11.78
C PHE A 179 9.62 -3.65 12.72
N ARG A 180 10.17 -2.55 12.19
CA ARG A 180 10.86 -1.51 12.95
C ARG A 180 10.01 -0.25 13.01
N CYS A 181 9.99 0.41 14.17
CA CYS A 181 9.43 1.76 14.26
C CYS A 181 10.23 2.69 13.35
N LEU A 182 9.50 3.55 12.63
CA LEU A 182 10.13 4.65 11.92
C LEU A 182 10.37 5.78 12.93
N GLU A 183 11.60 6.28 12.98
CA GLU A 183 11.91 7.52 13.65
C GLU A 183 11.24 8.69 12.90
N SER A 184 10.95 9.78 13.60
CA SER A 184 10.25 10.93 13.02
C SER A 184 11.01 11.48 11.80
N GLY A 185 10.47 11.27 10.59
CA GLY A 185 11.03 11.77 9.32
C GLY A 185 11.52 10.69 8.34
N GLU A 186 11.48 9.40 8.69
CA GLU A 186 11.96 8.32 7.81
C GLU A 186 10.97 7.86 6.73
N VAL A 187 9.70 8.29 6.75
CA VAL A 187 8.68 7.82 5.79
C VAL A 187 8.93 8.33 4.35
N ALA A 188 9.78 9.35 4.19
CA ALA A 188 9.97 10.10 2.95
C ALA A 188 11.40 10.10 2.37
N GLN A 189 12.31 9.24 2.88
CA GLN A 189 13.72 9.16 2.44
C GLN A 189 13.95 7.99 1.49
#